data_AF-K2DRV2-F1
#
_entry.id   AF-K2DRV2-F1
#
_cell.length_a   1.000
_cell.length_b   1.000
_cell.length_c   1.000
_cell.angle_alpha   90.00
_cell.angle_beta   90.00
_cell.angle_gamma   90.00
#
_symmetry.space_group_name_H-M   'P 1'
#
loop_
_entity.id
_entity.type
_entity.pdbx_description
1 polymer ?
#
loop_
_entity_poly.entity_id
_entity_poly.type
_entity_poly.pdbx_seq_one_letter_code
_entity_poly.pdbx_strand_id
1 'polypeptide(L)'
;MKTAWYYVKLALLMVILFSEAFFLTTVINSFVSKGDFFNINIPFSLQVVGLMTLTILTFSLTVGAWDVWYFNILTPLAIAAGIMIPLLSSSTTYALIAGGVAFILMAAESYRSYKIKKLLIKFDALLMLRFAVRGILLVFSILAGLIIIFNASNVKEIDFGQLIAEVA
;
A
#
# COMPACT_ATOMS: atom_id res chain seq x y z
N MET A 1 28.06 10.40 -15.80
CA MET A 1 27.24 11.45 -15.14
C MET A 1 25.77 11.06 -15.22
N LYS A 2 25.00 11.20 -14.15
CA LYS A 2 23.55 10.94 -14.18
C LYS A 2 22.87 12.07 -14.95
N THR A 3 22.20 11.76 -16.04
CA THR A 3 21.51 12.72 -16.91
C THR A 3 20.19 13.21 -16.29
N ALA A 4 19.70 14.40 -16.67
CA ALA A 4 18.40 14.91 -16.22
C ALA A 4 17.26 13.90 -16.45
N TRP A 5 17.33 13.15 -17.55
CA TRP A 5 16.40 12.07 -17.89
C TRP A 5 16.32 10.95 -16.84
N TYR A 6 17.41 10.64 -16.15
CA TYR A 6 17.41 9.69 -15.04
C TYR A 6 16.47 10.16 -13.93
N TYR A 7 16.56 11.43 -13.52
CA TYR A 7 15.70 11.99 -12.47
C TYR A 7 14.23 12.08 -12.86
N VAL A 8 13.94 12.37 -14.14
CA VAL A 8 12.56 12.41 -14.66
C VAL A 8 11.90 11.04 -14.57
N LYS A 9 12.57 9.96 -15.00
CA LYS A 9 12.03 8.60 -14.89
C LYS A 9 11.72 8.22 -13.44
N LEU A 10 12.56 8.66 -12.51
CA LEU A 10 12.42 8.35 -11.09
C LEU A 10 11.25 9.09 -10.47
N ALA A 11 11.12 10.39 -10.77
CA ALA A 11 9.97 11.17 -10.33
C ALA A 11 8.66 10.56 -10.85
N LEU A 12 8.65 10.13 -12.10
CA LEU A 12 7.49 9.46 -12.70
C LEU A 12 7.15 8.14 -11.98
N LEU A 13 8.14 7.30 -11.67
CA LEU A 13 7.92 6.08 -10.89
C LEU A 13 7.38 6.35 -9.48
N MET A 14 7.84 7.41 -8.82
CA MET A 14 7.31 7.81 -7.51
C MET A 14 5.85 8.25 -7.57
N VAL A 15 5.49 9.03 -8.60
CA VAL A 15 4.12 9.49 -8.82
C VAL A 15 3.21 8.30 -9.11
N ILE A 16 3.68 7.33 -9.89
CA ILE A 16 2.93 6.09 -10.16
C ILE A 16 2.72 5.30 -8.86
N LEU A 17 3.79 5.05 -8.08
CA LEU A 17 3.70 4.33 -6.82
C LEU A 17 2.75 4.99 -5.82
N PHE A 18 2.83 6.31 -5.70
CA PHE A 18 1.91 7.09 -4.88
C PHE A 18 0.47 6.89 -5.34
N SER A 19 0.22 6.99 -6.65
CA SER A 19 -1.12 6.86 -7.23
C SER A 19 -1.69 5.45 -7.04
N GLU A 20 -0.87 4.41 -7.26
CA GLU A 20 -1.26 3.01 -7.05
C GLU A 20 -1.63 2.75 -5.58
N ALA A 21 -0.78 3.20 -4.64
CA ALA A 21 -1.06 3.09 -3.21
C ALA A 21 -2.34 3.86 -2.82
N PHE A 22 -2.53 5.06 -3.36
CA PHE A 22 -3.71 5.88 -3.15
C PHE A 22 -5.00 5.20 -3.63
N PHE A 23 -5.01 4.68 -4.85
CA PHE A 23 -6.18 4.00 -5.39
C PHE A 23 -6.47 2.71 -4.63
N LEU A 24 -5.44 1.92 -4.31
CA LEU A 24 -5.60 0.68 -3.57
C LEU A 24 -6.19 0.93 -2.18
N THR A 25 -5.66 1.90 -1.43
CA THR A 25 -6.19 2.26 -0.11
C THR A 25 -7.61 2.82 -0.20
N THR A 26 -7.91 3.62 -1.22
CA THR A 26 -9.28 4.14 -1.46
C THR A 26 -10.27 3.00 -1.68
N VAL A 27 -9.94 2.05 -2.56
CA VAL A 27 -10.77 0.87 -2.86
C VAL A 27 -11.01 0.02 -1.62
N ILE A 28 -9.97 -0.24 -0.82
CA ILE A 28 -10.08 -0.99 0.44
C ILE A 28 -10.97 -0.23 1.44
N ASN A 29 -10.75 1.07 1.64
CA ASN A 29 -11.53 1.87 2.58
C ASN A 29 -13.01 1.97 2.17
N SER A 30 -13.29 2.13 0.87
CA SER A 30 -14.66 2.15 0.34
C SER A 30 -15.39 0.80 0.47
N PHE A 31 -14.67 -0.31 0.46
CA PHE A 31 -15.27 -1.63 0.70
C PHE A 31 -15.54 -1.87 2.18
N VAL A 32 -14.56 -1.59 3.05
CA VAL A 32 -14.72 -1.78 4.50
C VAL A 32 -15.82 -0.88 5.07
N SER A 33 -15.95 0.36 4.58
CA SER A 33 -17.01 1.29 5.01
C SER A 33 -18.44 0.84 4.68
N LYS A 34 -18.62 -0.03 3.68
CA LYS A 34 -19.94 -0.57 3.33
C LYS A 34 -20.40 -1.72 4.25
N GLY A 35 -19.52 -2.23 5.11
CA GLY A 35 -19.85 -3.30 6.08
C GLY A 35 -20.18 -4.66 5.45
N ASP A 36 -20.07 -4.81 4.13
CA ASP A 36 -20.51 -5.98 3.38
C ASP A 36 -19.41 -7.07 3.31
N PHE A 37 -18.86 -7.41 4.48
CA PHE A 37 -17.66 -8.27 4.61
C PHE A 37 -17.85 -9.69 4.08
N PHE A 38 -19.10 -10.15 3.97
CA PHE A 38 -19.44 -11.50 3.52
C PHE A 38 -19.91 -11.55 2.06
N ASN A 39 -20.15 -10.40 1.42
CA ASN A 39 -20.60 -10.32 0.03
C ASN A 39 -19.42 -9.93 -0.87
N ILE A 40 -18.43 -10.82 -0.96
CA ILE A 40 -17.22 -10.60 -1.75
C ILE A 40 -17.60 -10.57 -3.24
N ASN A 41 -17.64 -9.38 -3.80
CA ASN A 41 -17.91 -9.18 -5.21
C ASN A 41 -16.64 -9.47 -6.04
N ILE A 42 -16.74 -10.33 -7.06
CA ILE A 42 -15.62 -10.73 -7.93
C ILE A 42 -14.85 -9.53 -8.54
N PRO A 43 -15.51 -8.47 -9.06
CA PRO A 43 -14.84 -7.29 -9.60
C PRO A 43 -14.03 -6.54 -8.54
N PHE A 44 -14.47 -6.50 -7.28
CA PHE A 44 -13.73 -5.86 -6.20
C PHE A 44 -12.44 -6.62 -5.91
N SER A 45 -12.51 -7.94 -5.73
CA SER A 45 -11.32 -8.77 -5.51
C SER A 45 -10.31 -8.65 -6.66
N LEU A 46 -10.80 -8.60 -7.89
CA LEU A 46 -9.94 -8.47 -9.08
C LEU A 46 -9.26 -7.09 -9.16
N GLN A 47 -9.96 -6.03 -8.77
CA GLN A 47 -9.38 -4.68 -8.67
C GLN A 47 -8.28 -4.62 -7.60
N VAL A 48 -8.52 -5.18 -6.41
CA VAL A 48 -7.52 -5.22 -5.32
C VAL A 48 -6.29 -6.00 -5.74
N VAL A 49 -6.47 -7.22 -6.26
CA VAL A 49 -5.35 -8.07 -6.72
C VAL A 49 -4.59 -7.40 -7.86
N GLY A 50 -5.29 -6.79 -8.82
CA GLY A 50 -4.68 -6.06 -9.93
C GLY A 50 -3.82 -4.88 -9.46
N LEU A 51 -4.37 -4.04 -8.60
CA LEU A 51 -3.66 -2.88 -8.03
C LEU A 51 -2.48 -3.31 -7.15
N MET A 52 -2.62 -4.36 -6.35
CA MET A 52 -1.50 -4.90 -5.57
C MET A 52 -0.38 -5.41 -6.47
N THR A 53 -0.72 -6.14 -7.53
CA THR A 53 0.27 -6.66 -8.49
C THR A 53 1.01 -5.52 -9.20
N LEU A 54 0.28 -4.49 -9.63
CA LEU A 54 0.85 -3.28 -10.22
C LEU A 54 1.80 -2.57 -9.25
N THR A 55 1.37 -2.35 -8.00
CA THR A 55 2.21 -1.73 -6.96
C THR A 55 3.52 -2.50 -6.74
N ILE A 56 3.45 -3.83 -6.72
CA ILE A 56 4.62 -4.70 -6.59
C ILE A 56 5.57 -4.57 -7.78
N LEU A 57 5.04 -4.56 -8.99
CA LEU A 57 5.83 -4.40 -10.22
C LEU A 57 6.51 -3.02 -10.25
N THR A 58 5.75 -1.96 -9.98
CA THR A 58 6.28 -0.59 -9.96
C THR A 58 7.34 -0.44 -8.88
N PHE A 59 7.14 -1.01 -7.68
CA PHE A 59 8.17 -0.99 -6.62
C PHE A 59 9.43 -1.75 -7.04
N SER A 60 9.30 -2.93 -7.64
CA SER A 60 10.46 -3.70 -8.12
C SER A 60 11.28 -2.93 -9.19
N LEU A 61 10.60 -2.33 -10.17
CA LEU A 61 11.21 -1.46 -11.19
C LEU A 61 11.92 -0.27 -10.55
N THR A 62 11.28 0.29 -9.52
CA THR A 62 11.78 1.42 -8.76
C THR A 62 13.09 1.06 -8.06
N VAL A 63 13.19 -0.06 -7.35
CA VAL A 63 14.46 -0.48 -6.74
C VAL A 63 15.55 -0.78 -7.80
N GLY A 64 15.16 -1.34 -8.94
CA GLY A 64 16.07 -1.56 -10.07
C GLY A 64 16.66 -0.28 -10.64
N ALA A 65 15.85 0.77 -10.76
CA ALA A 65 16.25 2.06 -11.31
C ALA A 65 17.17 2.87 -10.38
N TRP A 66 17.30 2.52 -9.10
CA TRP A 66 17.91 3.41 -8.11
C TRP A 66 19.34 3.08 -7.74
N ASP A 67 20.23 4.06 -7.94
CA ASP A 67 21.64 3.95 -7.58
C ASP A 67 22.04 4.84 -6.40
N VAL A 68 21.08 5.39 -5.63
CA VAL A 68 21.38 6.29 -4.51
C VAL A 68 20.58 5.93 -3.26
N TRP A 69 21.21 6.12 -2.09
CA TRP A 69 20.68 5.71 -0.79
C TRP A 69 19.42 6.49 -0.36
N TYR A 70 19.28 7.77 -0.74
CA TYR A 70 18.15 8.61 -0.33
C TYR A 70 16.81 8.10 -0.88
N PHE A 71 16.86 7.28 -1.93
CA PHE A 71 15.69 6.63 -2.46
C PHE A 71 15.07 5.60 -1.50
N ASN A 72 15.85 5.06 -0.56
CA ASN A 72 15.34 4.21 0.53
C ASN A 72 14.37 4.93 1.48
N ILE A 73 14.29 6.26 1.37
CA ILE A 73 13.34 7.09 2.13
C ILE A 73 12.22 7.56 1.21
N LEU A 74 12.53 7.95 -0.03
CA LEU A 74 11.52 8.49 -0.94
C LEU A 74 10.47 7.47 -1.41
N THR A 75 10.78 6.18 -1.68
CA THR A 75 9.71 5.19 -2.01
C THR A 75 8.78 4.98 -0.84
N PRO A 76 9.29 4.66 0.37
CA PRO A 76 8.43 4.46 1.51
C PRO A 76 7.56 5.68 1.75
N LEU A 77 8.10 6.88 1.55
CA LEU A 77 7.35 8.12 1.70
C LEU A 77 6.22 8.23 0.65
N ALA A 78 6.49 7.92 -0.62
CA ALA A 78 5.46 7.93 -1.66
C ALA A 78 4.32 6.95 -1.36
N ILE A 79 4.65 5.73 -0.92
CA ILE A 79 3.67 4.70 -0.57
C ILE A 79 2.90 5.08 0.70
N ALA A 80 3.59 5.54 1.74
CA ALA A 80 2.99 5.99 2.99
C ALA A 80 2.07 7.19 2.79
N ALA A 81 2.45 8.16 1.95
CA ALA A 81 1.61 9.29 1.58
C ALA A 81 0.37 8.84 0.79
N GLY A 82 0.55 7.92 -0.16
CA GLY A 82 -0.56 7.33 -0.93
C GLY A 82 -1.56 6.60 -0.01
N ILE A 83 -1.07 5.92 1.02
CA ILE A 83 -1.90 5.28 2.04
C ILE A 83 -2.59 6.31 2.96
N MET A 84 -1.86 7.33 3.40
CA MET A 84 -2.32 8.27 4.42
C MET A 84 -3.46 9.16 3.89
N ILE A 85 -3.34 9.68 2.67
CA ILE A 85 -4.27 10.70 2.15
C ILE A 85 -5.73 10.21 2.09
N PRO A 86 -6.04 9.02 1.54
CA PRO A 86 -7.41 8.49 1.55
C PRO A 86 -7.99 8.25 2.95
N LEU A 87 -7.13 8.08 3.96
CA LEU A 87 -7.55 7.84 5.34
C LEU A 87 -7.78 9.14 6.12
N LEU A 88 -7.23 10.27 5.65
CA LEU A 88 -7.42 11.58 6.29
C LEU A 88 -8.90 12.00 6.32
N SER A 89 -9.68 11.59 5.32
CA SER A 89 -11.13 11.88 5.30
C SER A 89 -11.91 11.12 6.38
N SER A 90 -11.36 9.99 6.86
CA SER A 90 -11.99 9.20 7.92
C SER A 90 -11.53 9.61 9.31
N SER A 91 -10.21 9.78 9.51
CA SER A 91 -9.63 10.20 10.79
C SER A 91 -8.15 10.55 10.63
N THR A 92 -7.77 11.77 11.03
CA THR A 92 -6.38 12.23 10.99
C THR A 92 -5.45 11.35 11.81
N THR A 93 -5.87 10.93 13.00
CA THR A 93 -5.04 10.09 13.89
C THR A 93 -4.77 8.73 13.25
N TYR A 94 -5.79 8.11 12.65
CA TYR A 94 -5.63 6.79 12.02
C TYR A 94 -4.83 6.86 10.73
N ALA A 95 -5.00 7.93 9.94
CA ALA A 95 -4.18 8.20 8.78
C ALA A 95 -2.69 8.31 9.15
N LEU A 96 -2.38 9.04 10.24
CA LEU A 96 -0.99 9.18 10.73
C LEU A 96 -0.40 7.85 11.22
N ILE A 97 -1.18 7.04 11.95
CA ILE A 97 -0.73 5.72 12.40
C ILE A 97 -0.48 4.80 11.20
N ALA A 98 -1.44 4.69 10.29
CA ALA A 98 -1.34 3.83 9.11
C ALA A 98 -0.18 4.25 8.20
N GLY A 99 -0.05 5.56 7.91
CA GLY A 99 1.06 6.11 7.15
C GLY A 99 2.41 5.90 7.83
N GLY A 100 2.50 6.11 9.14
CA GLY A 100 3.73 5.91 9.91
C GLY A 100 4.18 4.46 9.93
N VAL A 101 3.26 3.52 10.19
CA VAL A 101 3.53 2.07 10.16
C VAL A 101 3.97 1.64 8.76
N ALA A 102 3.24 2.07 7.72
CA ALA A 102 3.59 1.79 6.33
C ALA A 102 4.97 2.32 5.97
N PHE A 103 5.30 3.55 6.39
CA PHE A 103 6.62 4.15 6.15
C PHE A 103 7.75 3.34 6.79
N ILE A 104 7.62 2.98 8.08
CA ILE A 104 8.66 2.23 8.80
C ILE A 104 8.90 0.86 8.15
N LEU A 105 7.83 0.14 7.84
CA LEU A 105 7.91 -1.19 7.23
C LEU A 105 8.51 -1.12 5.83
N MET A 106 8.05 -0.18 5.00
CA MET A 106 8.60 -0.01 3.65
C MET A 106 10.04 0.49 3.67
N ALA A 107 10.42 1.34 4.63
CA ALA A 107 11.81 1.78 4.78
C ALA A 107 12.75 0.62 5.13
N ALA A 108 12.32 -0.26 6.04
CA ALA A 108 13.08 -1.47 6.39
C ALA A 108 13.24 -2.41 5.18
N GLU A 109 12.17 -2.64 4.42
CA GLU A 109 12.20 -3.48 3.23
C GLU A 109 12.98 -2.85 2.07
N SER A 110 12.89 -1.53 1.89
CA SER A 110 13.68 -0.80 0.89
C SER A 110 15.17 -0.88 1.22
N TYR A 111 15.55 -0.70 2.49
CA TYR A 111 16.94 -0.82 2.92
C TYR A 111 17.50 -2.23 2.69
N ARG A 112 16.72 -3.27 3.03
CA ARG A 112 17.08 -4.67 2.75
C ARG A 112 17.26 -4.91 1.26
N SER A 113 16.30 -4.45 0.45
CA SER A 113 16.33 -4.58 -1.01
C SER A 113 17.54 -3.88 -1.62
N TYR A 114 17.91 -2.70 -1.12
CA TYR A 114 19.11 -1.98 -1.55
C TYR A 114 20.41 -2.72 -1.20
N LYS A 115 20.50 -3.28 0.02
CA LYS A 115 21.66 -4.08 0.43
C LYS A 115 21.82 -5.32 -0.45
N ILE A 116 20.72 -5.98 -0.79
CA ILE A 116 20.72 -7.16 -1.67
C ILE A 116 21.11 -6.77 -3.10
N LYS A 117 20.55 -5.68 -3.64
CA LYS A 117 20.95 -5.15 -4.97
C LYS A 117 22.46 -4.93 -5.06
N LYS A 118 23.09 -4.38 -4.01
CA LYS A 118 24.54 -4.16 -3.95
C LYS A 118 25.38 -5.44 -3.94
N LEU A 119 24.84 -6.54 -3.43
CA LEU A 119 25.53 -7.84 -3.38
C LEU A 119 25.43 -8.60 -4.70
N LEU A 120 24.48 -8.24 -5.57
CA LEU A 120 24.28 -8.89 -6.85
C LEU A 120 25.27 -8.36 -7.91
N ILE A 121 26.00 -9.28 -8.54
CA ILE A 121 26.90 -8.96 -9.68
C ILE A 121 26.10 -8.44 -10.88
N LYS A 122 24.86 -8.92 -11.04
CA LYS A 122 23.91 -8.48 -12.06
C LYS A 122 22.52 -8.35 -11.43
N PHE A 123 21.83 -7.26 -11.72
CA PHE A 123 20.46 -7.05 -11.24
C PHE A 123 19.52 -8.13 -11.79
N ASP A 124 18.85 -8.85 -10.88
CA ASP A 124 17.80 -9.80 -11.19
C ASP A 124 16.46 -9.29 -10.66
N ALA A 125 15.56 -8.94 -11.58
CA ALA A 125 14.24 -8.40 -11.26
C ALA A 125 13.36 -9.39 -10.50
N LEU A 126 13.53 -10.71 -10.69
CA LEU A 126 12.71 -11.74 -10.03
C LEU A 126 13.06 -11.86 -8.54
N LEU A 127 14.35 -11.76 -8.20
CA LEU A 127 14.79 -11.75 -6.80
C LEU A 127 14.23 -10.52 -6.06
N MET A 128 14.29 -9.35 -6.70
CA MET A 128 13.76 -8.11 -6.14
C MET A 128 12.24 -8.13 -6.01
N LEU A 129 11.55 -8.74 -6.98
CA LEU A 129 10.11 -8.97 -6.93
C LEU A 129 9.73 -9.78 -5.69
N ARG A 130 10.48 -10.84 -5.34
CA ARG A 130 10.18 -11.66 -4.15
C ARG A 130 10.25 -10.86 -2.84
N PHE A 131 11.17 -9.89 -2.72
CA PHE A 131 11.24 -9.00 -1.55
C PHE A 131 10.12 -7.95 -1.57
N ALA A 132 9.88 -7.34 -2.74
CA ALA A 132 8.78 -6.39 -2.96
C ALA A 132 7.41 -6.97 -2.58
N VAL A 133 7.13 -8.19 -3.03
CA VAL A 133 5.89 -8.93 -2.73
C VAL A 133 5.69 -9.05 -1.22
N ARG A 134 6.71 -9.49 -0.47
CA ARG A 134 6.61 -9.67 0.98
C ARG A 134 6.34 -8.36 1.70
N GLY A 135 7.07 -7.29 1.36
CA GLY A 135 6.91 -5.99 2.00
C GLY A 135 5.54 -5.38 1.73
N ILE A 136 5.12 -5.33 0.47
CA ILE A 136 3.85 -4.71 0.06
C ILE A 136 2.66 -5.52 0.59
N LEU A 137 2.69 -6.86 0.50
CA LEU A 137 1.62 -7.68 1.08
C LEU A 137 1.48 -7.45 2.58
N LEU A 138 2.61 -7.40 3.31
CA LEU A 138 2.59 -7.18 4.75
C LEU A 138 2.00 -5.82 5.10
N VAL A 139 2.41 -4.75 4.41
CA VAL A 139 1.90 -3.38 4.64
C VAL A 139 0.41 -3.31 4.38
N PHE A 140 -0.07 -3.82 3.23
CA PHE A 140 -1.49 -3.76 2.90
C PHE A 140 -2.35 -4.74 3.73
N SER A 141 -1.79 -5.84 4.24
CA SER A 141 -2.48 -6.73 5.18
C SER A 141 -2.68 -6.07 6.54
N ILE A 142 -1.64 -5.42 7.07
CA ILE A 142 -1.73 -4.65 8.32
C ILE A 142 -2.70 -3.48 8.13
N LEU A 143 -2.62 -2.78 7.00
CA LEU A 143 -3.54 -1.71 6.64
C LEU A 143 -4.99 -2.19 6.65
N ALA A 144 -5.30 -3.29 5.97
CA ALA A 144 -6.65 -3.85 5.94
C ALA A 144 -7.15 -4.19 7.35
N GLY A 145 -6.30 -4.82 8.18
CA GLY A 145 -6.62 -5.09 9.58
C GLY A 145 -6.89 -3.82 10.40
N LEU A 146 -6.07 -2.79 10.25
CA LEU A 146 -6.27 -1.49 10.90
C LEU A 146 -7.60 -0.85 10.47
N ILE A 147 -7.89 -0.81 9.17
CA ILE A 147 -9.14 -0.25 8.64
C ILE A 147 -10.36 -1.00 9.20
N ILE A 148 -10.30 -2.33 9.31
CA ILE A 148 -11.38 -3.15 9.90
C ILE A 148 -11.58 -2.81 11.39
N ILE A 149 -10.50 -2.80 12.18
CA ILE A 149 -10.58 -2.49 13.61
C ILE A 149 -11.15 -1.09 13.83
N PHE A 150 -10.71 -0.12 13.02
CA PHE A 150 -11.17 1.27 13.15
C PHE A 150 -12.60 1.48 12.69
N ASN A 151 -13.06 0.77 11.66
CA ASN A 151 -14.45 0.85 11.27
C ASN A 151 -15.36 0.15 12.28
N ALA A 152 -14.93 -0.97 12.87
CA ALA A 152 -15.67 -1.66 13.94
C ALA A 152 -15.91 -0.75 15.17
N SER A 153 -14.98 0.18 15.49
CA SER A 153 -15.20 1.17 16.55
C SER A 153 -16.18 2.30 16.18
N ASN A 154 -16.49 2.48 14.89
CA ASN A 154 -17.45 3.48 14.38
C ASN A 154 -18.81 2.87 13.98
N VAL A 155 -18.95 1.55 13.98
CA VAL A 155 -20.25 0.89 13.90
C VAL A 155 -20.95 1.16 15.23
N LYS A 156 -21.71 2.25 15.27
CA LYS A 156 -22.88 2.35 16.17
C LYS A 156 -23.61 1.03 16.09
N GLU A 157 -23.79 0.40 17.25
CA GLU A 157 -24.70 -0.70 17.55
C GLU A 157 -25.24 -1.39 16.30
N ILE A 158 -24.71 -2.59 15.99
CA ILE A 158 -25.46 -3.54 15.18
C ILE A 158 -26.81 -3.69 15.88
N ASP A 159 -27.83 -3.01 15.36
CA ASP A 159 -29.17 -3.02 15.91
C ASP A 159 -29.77 -4.37 15.56
N PHE A 160 -29.43 -5.36 16.38
CA PHE A 160 -30.02 -6.70 16.31
C PHE A 160 -31.55 -6.63 16.38
N GLY A 161 -32.14 -5.54 16.87
CA GLY A 161 -33.57 -5.28 16.84
C GLY A 161 -34.13 -5.13 15.42
N GLN A 162 -33.41 -4.49 14.51
CA GLN A 162 -33.82 -4.36 13.10
C GLN A 162 -33.70 -5.68 12.34
N LEU A 163 -32.62 -6.44 12.57
CA LEU A 163 -32.43 -7.77 11.97
C LEU A 163 -33.46 -8.80 12.44
N ILE A 164 -33.98 -8.67 13.66
CA ILE A 164 -35.06 -9.53 14.17
C ILE A 164 -36.43 -9.06 13.64
N ALA A 165 -36.65 -7.74 13.50
CA ALA A 165 -37.90 -7.19 12.97
C ALA A 165 -38.10 -7.42 11.46
N GLU A 166 -37.03 -7.69 10.70
CA GLU A 166 -37.12 -8.02 9.27
C GLU A 166 -37.41 -9.51 9.02
N VAL A 167 -37.20 -10.36 10.04
CA VAL A 167 -37.42 -11.82 9.97
C VAL A 167 -38.70 -12.26 10.69
N ALA A 168 -39.27 -11.43 11.56
CA ALA A 168 -40.54 -11.65 12.27
C ALA A 168 -41.74 -11.05 11.51
#